data_AF-A0A397GZ10-F1
#
_entry.id   AF-A0A397GZ10-F1
#
_cell.length_a   1.000
_cell.length_b   1.000
_cell.length_c   1.000
_cell.angle_alpha   90.00
_cell.angle_beta   90.00
_cell.angle_gamma   90.00
#
_symmetry.space_group_name_H-M   'P 1'
#
loop_
_entity.id
_entity.type
_entity.pdbx_description
1 polymer ?
#
loop_
_entity_poly.entity_id
_entity_poly.type
_entity_poly.pdbx_seq_one_letter_code
_entity_poly.pdbx_strand_id
1 'polypeptide(L)'
;MDTNALIDLVHEVQGQLRVDKVNETHRTGRLCQWVSSLHPDKLPCQLDGTFHHGAFNAGMKMVFSDSTAWMVRFPRIGKVCDDYTDEKVAMEVTALSLIRNRTNIPVPRVQADLLLDPNAERPSRVMREDVSDRDIEVIYRQLANFLLQLFNLDSDRIGSLPSPQIEAKSPTPPRPLTFKAHSILQNGGVDTFGDRAKGFATTAEYFQYVAGQDWEQLVHQPNSTVGPYDAKNKYLVFKVLKSLIPDLVHAKYDRCKFKLICDDLGLANLIVRGREDFTVVGVVDLEWSYIGPAQLFGSAPWWLLQDRPVNSTWDYKGDKPPQIAARYFKCLAIFICILEEEEAKMPGHEERELSNLMKWSQASGVMWLHILLSSGFNDHRSFPFTQLRQHVGATEWARREKEFENAKELEAFASRKVSELDKYDEALEKMEENKALNRH
;
A
#
# COMPACT_ATOMS: atom_id res chain seq x y z
N MET A 1 -9.27 -11.23 -10.10
CA MET A 1 -8.13 -11.50 -9.21
C MET A 1 -8.75 -11.77 -7.88
N ASP A 2 -8.81 -13.05 -7.56
CA ASP A 2 -9.81 -13.50 -6.61
C ASP A 2 -9.13 -13.56 -5.26
N THR A 3 -9.58 -12.65 -4.40
CA THR A 3 -9.34 -12.76 -2.96
C THR A 3 -9.89 -14.11 -2.49
N ASN A 4 -9.43 -14.55 -1.33
CA ASN A 4 -9.92 -15.75 -0.72
C ASN A 4 -11.30 -15.47 -0.11
N ALA A 5 -12.37 -15.82 -0.81
CA ALA A 5 -13.75 -15.54 -0.43
C ALA A 5 -14.14 -16.23 0.90
N LEU A 6 -13.56 -17.39 1.21
CA LEU A 6 -13.73 -18.04 2.52
C LEU A 6 -13.21 -17.14 3.65
N ILE A 7 -12.05 -16.51 3.44
CA ILE A 7 -11.46 -15.58 4.40
C ILE A 7 -12.28 -14.29 4.48
N ASP A 8 -12.73 -13.75 3.35
CA ASP A 8 -13.60 -12.58 3.32
C ASP A 8 -14.89 -12.82 4.13
N LEU A 9 -15.44 -14.03 4.08
CA LEU A 9 -16.61 -14.40 4.86
C LEU A 9 -16.34 -14.43 6.38
N VAL A 10 -15.22 -15.01 6.79
CA VAL A 10 -14.79 -15.01 8.20
C VAL A 10 -14.60 -13.57 8.69
N HIS A 11 -13.96 -12.74 7.88
CA HIS A 11 -13.74 -11.33 8.18
C HIS A 11 -15.02 -10.51 8.27
N GLU A 12 -16.02 -10.79 7.43
CA GLU A 12 -17.34 -10.14 7.51
C GLU A 12 -18.00 -10.40 8.87
N VAL A 13 -17.99 -11.66 9.33
CA VAL A 13 -18.57 -12.05 10.63
C VAL A 13 -17.81 -11.41 11.79
N GLN A 14 -16.47 -11.46 11.77
CA GLN A 14 -15.63 -10.85 12.81
C GLN A 14 -15.82 -9.34 12.88
N GLY A 15 -15.91 -8.67 11.72
CA GLY A 15 -16.16 -7.24 11.63
C GLY A 15 -17.50 -6.84 12.24
N GLN A 16 -18.57 -7.59 11.95
CA GLN A 16 -19.92 -7.32 12.47
C GLN A 16 -20.00 -7.47 13.99
N LEU A 17 -19.48 -8.57 14.54
CA LEU A 17 -19.48 -8.84 15.99
C LEU A 17 -18.82 -7.72 16.79
N ARG A 18 -17.79 -7.08 16.24
CA ARG A 18 -17.07 -6.01 16.93
C ARG A 18 -17.69 -4.64 16.74
N VAL A 19 -18.28 -4.34 15.58
CA VAL A 19 -19.11 -3.14 15.40
C VAL A 19 -20.21 -3.13 16.46
N ASP A 20 -20.85 -4.27 16.70
CA ASP A 20 -21.88 -4.43 17.72
C ASP A 20 -21.33 -4.16 19.13
N LYS A 21 -20.14 -4.68 19.46
CA LYS A 21 -19.47 -4.43 20.74
C LYS A 21 -19.04 -2.97 20.95
N VAL A 22 -18.56 -2.29 19.91
CA VAL A 22 -18.20 -0.87 19.98
C VAL A 22 -19.46 -0.01 20.14
N ASN A 23 -20.52 -0.32 19.40
CA ASN A 23 -21.84 0.31 19.55
C ASN A 23 -22.41 0.10 20.95
N GLU A 24 -22.25 -1.08 21.54
CA GLU A 24 -22.65 -1.39 22.92
C GLU A 24 -21.82 -0.60 23.95
N THR A 25 -20.51 -0.50 23.74
CA THR A 25 -19.59 0.28 24.60
C THR A 25 -19.94 1.78 24.56
N HIS A 26 -20.37 2.27 23.40
CA HIS A 26 -20.93 3.61 23.24
C HIS A 26 -22.27 3.77 23.97
N ARG A 27 -23.25 2.89 23.73
CA ARG A 27 -24.57 2.95 24.42
C ARG A 27 -24.45 2.93 25.94
N THR A 28 -23.42 2.26 26.46
CA THR A 28 -23.15 2.17 27.91
C THR A 28 -22.33 3.33 28.47
N GLY A 29 -21.97 4.36 27.67
CA GLY A 29 -21.23 5.54 28.11
C GLY A 29 -19.75 5.30 28.45
N ARG A 30 -19.29 4.05 28.39
CA ARG A 30 -17.93 3.62 28.76
C ARG A 30 -16.86 4.23 27.85
N LEU A 31 -17.18 4.44 26.57
CA LEU A 31 -16.26 5.04 25.60
C LEU A 31 -15.91 6.49 25.98
N CYS A 32 -16.90 7.33 26.28
CA CYS A 32 -16.66 8.72 26.67
C CYS A 32 -15.86 8.80 27.98
N GLN A 33 -16.15 7.94 28.95
CA GLN A 33 -15.39 7.86 30.20
C GLN A 33 -13.92 7.51 29.95
N TRP A 34 -13.66 6.53 29.09
CA TRP A 34 -12.31 6.14 28.73
C TRP A 34 -11.57 7.25 27.99
N VAL A 35 -12.17 7.88 26.97
CA VAL A 35 -11.54 9.00 26.24
C VAL A 35 -11.27 10.19 27.17
N SER A 36 -12.22 10.51 28.06
CA SER A 36 -12.04 11.57 29.06
C SER A 36 -10.86 11.26 29.99
N SER A 37 -10.59 9.99 30.31
CA SER A 37 -9.44 9.61 31.15
C SER A 37 -8.07 9.86 30.50
N LEU A 38 -8.03 9.96 29.16
CA LEU A 38 -6.83 10.26 28.39
C LEU A 38 -6.59 11.77 28.23
N HIS A 39 -7.60 12.61 28.50
CA HIS A 39 -7.45 14.06 28.47
C HIS A 39 -6.58 14.53 29.66
N PRO A 40 -5.58 15.41 29.46
CA PRO A 40 -4.72 15.89 30.54
C PRO A 40 -5.50 16.42 31.75
N ASP A 41 -6.54 17.22 31.48
CA ASP A 41 -7.42 17.79 32.51
C ASP A 41 -8.65 16.93 32.84
N LYS A 42 -8.71 15.70 32.29
CA LYS A 42 -9.82 14.75 32.45
C LYS A 42 -11.20 15.32 32.12
N LEU A 43 -11.25 16.19 31.12
CA LEU A 43 -12.48 16.85 30.71
C LEU A 43 -13.50 15.82 30.18
N PRO A 44 -14.79 15.98 30.50
CA PRO A 44 -15.83 15.16 29.91
C PRO A 44 -15.94 15.44 28.41
N CYS A 45 -16.20 14.38 27.64
CA CYS A 45 -16.44 14.46 26.20
C CYS A 45 -17.74 13.78 25.78
N GLN A 46 -18.23 14.17 24.61
CA GLN A 46 -19.37 13.57 23.94
C GLN A 46 -19.03 13.25 22.49
N LEU A 47 -19.68 12.23 21.93
CA LEU A 47 -19.60 11.92 20.51
C LEU A 47 -20.32 13.02 19.70
N ASP A 48 -19.66 13.53 18.67
CA ASP A 48 -20.21 14.47 17.71
C ASP A 48 -20.38 13.79 16.34
N GLY A 49 -21.60 13.38 16.03
CA GLY A 49 -21.96 12.73 14.76
C GLY A 49 -21.91 11.19 14.81
N THR A 50 -21.67 10.57 13.65
CA THR A 50 -21.68 9.11 13.46
C THR A 50 -20.26 8.54 13.37
N PHE A 51 -20.16 7.21 13.42
CA PHE A 51 -18.92 6.51 13.07
C PHE A 51 -18.49 6.84 11.64
N HIS A 52 -17.21 7.10 11.47
CA HIS A 52 -16.53 7.20 10.19
C HIS A 52 -15.68 5.94 10.00
N HIS A 53 -15.46 5.49 8.77
CA HIS A 53 -14.62 4.31 8.53
C HIS A 53 -13.90 4.41 7.20
N GLY A 54 -12.67 3.92 7.14
CA GLY A 54 -11.93 3.69 5.90
C GLY A 54 -11.58 2.23 5.69
N ALA A 55 -10.60 1.96 4.84
CA ALA A 55 -10.22 0.59 4.48
C ALA A 55 -9.78 -0.20 5.73
N PHE A 56 -8.94 0.40 6.58
CA PHE A 56 -8.31 -0.28 7.71
C PHE A 56 -8.66 0.27 9.09
N ASN A 57 -9.32 1.43 9.19
CA ASN A 57 -9.63 2.05 10.49
C ASN A 57 -11.07 2.56 10.55
N ALA A 58 -11.66 2.56 11.73
CA ALA A 58 -12.92 3.24 12.08
C ALA A 58 -12.60 4.42 13.02
N GLY A 59 -13.28 5.55 12.86
CA GLY A 59 -13.06 6.81 13.56
C GLY A 59 -14.34 7.39 14.17
N MET A 60 -14.19 8.13 15.27
CA MET A 60 -15.27 8.80 16.00
C MET A 60 -14.82 10.18 16.45
N LYS A 61 -15.61 11.22 16.18
CA LYS A 61 -15.29 12.58 16.63
C LYS A 61 -15.82 12.80 18.05
N MET A 62 -14.94 13.11 18.99
CA MET A 62 -15.24 13.39 20.38
C MET A 62 -15.03 14.88 20.65
N VAL A 63 -16.05 15.56 21.18
CA VAL A 63 -15.98 16.97 21.55
C VAL A 63 -15.99 17.08 23.08
N PHE A 64 -14.95 17.72 23.61
CA PHE A 64 -14.78 17.99 25.03
C PHE A 64 -15.57 19.22 25.46
N SER A 65 -15.78 19.38 26.77
CA SER A 65 -16.51 20.51 27.36
C SER A 65 -15.89 21.88 27.06
N ASP A 66 -14.60 21.94 26.76
CA ASP A 66 -13.88 23.16 26.37
C ASP A 66 -13.99 23.46 24.86
N SER A 67 -14.83 22.70 24.14
CA SER A 67 -14.96 22.73 22.67
C SER A 67 -13.76 22.19 21.89
N THR A 68 -12.75 21.64 22.57
CA THR A 68 -11.68 20.88 21.89
C THR A 68 -12.30 19.64 21.25
N ALA A 69 -11.95 19.35 20.01
CA ALA A 69 -12.40 18.15 19.32
C ALA A 69 -11.21 17.19 19.11
N TRP A 70 -11.35 15.96 19.55
CA TRP A 70 -10.45 14.86 19.20
C TRP A 70 -11.17 13.91 18.25
N MET A 71 -10.44 13.28 17.35
CA MET A 71 -10.92 12.08 16.68
C MET A 71 -10.44 10.87 17.52
N VAL A 72 -11.13 9.74 17.48
CA VAL A 72 -10.68 8.49 18.13
C VAL A 72 -10.76 7.40 17.09
N ARG A 73 -9.67 6.64 16.85
CA ARG A 73 -9.62 5.59 15.82
C ARG A 73 -9.30 4.22 16.36
N PHE A 74 -9.88 3.23 15.69
CA PHE A 74 -9.68 1.82 15.96
C PHE A 74 -9.36 1.10 14.65
N PRO A 75 -8.35 0.21 14.63
CA PRO A 75 -8.17 -0.72 13.53
C PRO A 75 -9.46 -1.54 13.30
N ARG A 76 -9.85 -1.68 12.03
CA ARG A 76 -11.00 -2.49 11.61
C ARG A 76 -10.61 -3.95 11.67
N ILE A 77 -11.20 -4.66 12.61
CA ILE A 77 -11.10 -6.13 12.68
C ILE A 77 -11.74 -6.74 11.43
N GLY A 78 -11.08 -7.75 10.88
CA GLY A 78 -11.41 -8.34 9.58
C GLY A 78 -10.91 -7.53 8.37
N LYS A 79 -10.29 -6.37 8.59
CA LYS A 79 -9.56 -5.62 7.55
C LYS A 79 -8.07 -5.50 7.83
N VAL A 80 -7.66 -5.67 9.08
CA VAL A 80 -6.26 -5.81 9.50
C VAL A 80 -6.10 -7.14 10.20
N CYS A 81 -4.98 -7.82 9.98
CA CYS A 81 -4.64 -9.02 10.72
C CYS A 81 -4.37 -8.66 12.19
N ASP A 82 -5.08 -9.33 13.12
CA ASP A 82 -5.01 -9.05 14.55
C ASP A 82 -3.56 -9.13 15.09
N ASP A 83 -2.76 -10.10 14.61
CA ASP A 83 -1.37 -10.30 15.01
C ASP A 83 -0.43 -9.13 14.64
N TYR A 84 -0.82 -8.30 13.67
CA TYR A 84 -0.02 -7.18 13.16
C TYR A 84 -0.63 -5.81 13.48
N THR A 85 -1.74 -5.79 14.21
CA THR A 85 -2.48 -4.55 14.49
C THR A 85 -1.65 -3.55 15.30
N ASP A 86 -0.95 -4.01 16.33
CA ASP A 86 -0.10 -3.14 17.16
C ASP A 86 1.10 -2.59 16.37
N GLU A 87 1.70 -3.43 15.51
CA GLU A 87 2.82 -3.01 14.64
C GLU A 87 2.36 -1.92 13.66
N LYS A 88 1.20 -2.10 13.04
CA LYS A 88 0.59 -1.12 12.13
C LYS A 88 0.34 0.22 12.81
N VAL A 89 -0.25 0.23 14.00
CA VAL A 89 -0.49 1.46 14.77
C VAL A 89 0.83 2.12 15.14
N ALA A 90 1.83 1.34 15.58
CA ALA A 90 3.15 1.86 15.87
C ALA A 90 3.84 2.49 14.65
N MET A 91 3.64 1.94 13.44
CA MET A 91 4.16 2.53 12.20
C MET A 91 3.53 3.89 11.91
N GLU A 92 2.20 4.02 12.02
CA GLU A 92 1.51 5.30 11.82
C GLU A 92 2.00 6.37 12.82
N VAL A 93 2.09 6.01 14.10
CA VAL A 93 2.56 6.91 15.17
C VAL A 93 3.99 7.35 14.95
N THR A 94 4.87 6.42 14.59
CA THR A 94 6.27 6.72 14.34
C THR A 94 6.44 7.59 13.09
N ALA A 95 5.72 7.30 12.02
CA ALA A 95 5.73 8.09 10.78
C ALA A 95 5.27 9.53 11.03
N LEU A 96 4.13 9.70 11.72
CA LEU A 96 3.59 11.02 12.06
C LEU A 96 4.55 11.82 12.93
N SER A 97 5.17 11.19 13.93
CA SER A 97 6.18 11.83 14.78
C SER A 97 7.41 12.26 13.97
N LEU A 98 7.94 11.36 13.14
CA LEU A 98 9.12 11.62 12.31
C LEU A 98 8.86 12.77 11.33
N ILE A 99 7.74 12.74 10.62
CA ILE A 99 7.36 13.77 9.64
C ILE A 99 7.16 15.12 10.34
N ARG A 100 6.44 15.15 11.46
CA ARG A 100 6.21 16.38 12.24
C ARG A 100 7.51 17.03 12.71
N ASN A 101 8.48 16.21 13.15
CA ASN A 101 9.70 16.71 13.77
C ASN A 101 10.78 17.09 12.74
N ARG A 102 10.69 16.56 11.51
CA ARG A 102 11.73 16.72 10.49
C ARG A 102 11.29 17.47 9.23
N THR A 103 10.00 17.77 9.11
CA THR A 103 9.42 18.42 7.92
C THR A 103 8.40 19.48 8.32
N ASN A 104 7.95 20.28 7.36
CA ASN A 104 6.83 21.21 7.50
C ASN A 104 5.51 20.64 6.96
N ILE A 105 5.46 19.33 6.67
CA ILE A 105 4.25 18.68 6.18
C ILE A 105 3.18 18.73 7.29
N PRO A 106 1.96 19.22 7.00
CA PRO A 106 0.92 19.32 8.01
C PRO A 106 0.41 17.91 8.34
N VAL A 107 0.85 17.36 9.47
CA VAL A 107 0.41 16.06 9.97
C VAL A 107 -0.32 16.18 11.31
N PRO A 108 -1.29 15.30 11.60
CA PRO A 108 -2.00 15.26 12.88
C PRO A 108 -1.08 15.21 14.11
N ARG A 109 -1.56 15.75 15.24
CA ARG A 109 -0.89 15.63 16.54
C ARG A 109 -1.38 14.39 17.29
N VAL A 110 -0.44 13.57 17.75
CA VAL A 110 -0.68 12.49 18.71
C VAL A 110 -0.94 13.08 20.10
N GLN A 111 -2.04 12.73 20.76
CA GLN A 111 -2.37 13.21 22.13
C GLN A 111 -2.22 12.10 23.19
N ALA A 112 -2.65 10.89 22.86
CA ALA A 112 -2.31 9.60 23.49
C ALA A 112 -1.96 8.64 22.32
N ASP A 113 -1.56 7.38 22.53
CA ASP A 113 -1.16 6.39 21.48
C ASP A 113 -2.27 6.01 20.46
N LEU A 114 -2.97 7.00 19.94
CA LEU A 114 -4.14 6.97 19.08
C LEU A 114 -4.01 8.14 18.09
N LEU A 115 -3.90 7.81 16.80
CA LEU A 115 -3.68 8.77 15.71
C LEU A 115 -4.65 8.65 14.54
N LEU A 116 -4.93 9.79 13.88
CA LEU A 116 -6.24 10.12 13.30
C LEU A 116 -6.25 10.97 12.00
N ASP A 117 -6.92 10.54 10.89
CA ASP A 117 -8.07 11.16 10.13
C ASP A 117 -8.45 10.32 8.83
N PRO A 118 -9.24 10.73 7.77
CA PRO A 118 -10.49 10.02 7.36
C PRO A 118 -10.62 9.54 5.88
N ASN A 119 -11.35 8.44 5.61
CA ASN A 119 -12.38 8.41 4.52
C ASN A 119 -13.19 7.10 4.37
N ALA A 120 -14.49 7.27 4.09
CA ALA A 120 -15.51 6.27 3.75
C ALA A 120 -15.09 5.25 2.66
N GLU A 121 -15.70 4.05 2.73
CA GLU A 121 -15.64 2.96 1.74
C GLU A 121 -15.53 3.46 0.28
N ARG A 122 -14.63 2.82 -0.47
CA ARG A 122 -14.32 3.18 -1.85
C ARG A 122 -14.44 1.95 -2.78
N PRO A 123 -15.54 1.81 -3.55
CA PRO A 123 -15.39 1.31 -4.92
C PRO A 123 -14.41 2.24 -5.68
N SER A 124 -13.74 1.73 -6.73
CA SER A 124 -12.63 2.43 -7.41
C SER A 124 -12.87 3.94 -7.58
N ARG A 125 -12.08 4.76 -6.87
CA ARG A 125 -12.19 6.24 -6.92
C ARG A 125 -11.12 6.80 -7.86
N VAL A 126 -11.20 6.41 -9.13
CA VAL A 126 -10.46 7.08 -10.19
C VAL A 126 -10.77 8.57 -10.12
N MET A 127 -9.75 9.42 -10.14
CA MET A 127 -9.90 10.87 -10.20
C MET A 127 -10.90 11.23 -11.32
N ARG A 128 -11.89 12.08 -11.04
CA ARG A 128 -12.92 12.40 -12.05
C ARG A 128 -12.31 13.03 -13.29
N GLU A 129 -12.87 12.74 -14.46
CA GLU A 129 -12.34 13.24 -15.75
C GLU A 129 -12.52 14.75 -15.94
N ASP A 130 -13.47 15.36 -15.23
CA ASP A 130 -13.79 16.78 -15.30
C ASP A 130 -12.96 17.68 -14.35
N VAL A 131 -11.97 17.11 -13.65
CA VAL A 131 -11.01 17.93 -12.88
C VAL A 131 -10.11 18.67 -13.85
N SER A 132 -10.02 19.99 -13.71
CA SER A 132 -9.21 20.81 -14.60
C SER A 132 -7.71 20.55 -14.41
N ASP A 133 -6.91 20.68 -15.48
CA ASP A 133 -5.46 20.56 -15.38
C ASP A 133 -4.88 21.55 -14.34
N ARG A 134 -5.47 22.75 -14.23
CA ARG A 134 -5.09 23.76 -13.24
C ARG A 134 -5.26 23.27 -11.79
N ASP A 135 -6.38 22.61 -11.49
CA ASP A 135 -6.63 22.10 -10.13
C ASP A 135 -5.68 20.94 -9.80
N ILE A 136 -5.40 20.08 -10.79
CA ILE A 136 -4.41 19.00 -10.68
C ILE A 136 -3.03 19.58 -10.38
N GLU A 137 -2.60 20.60 -11.12
CA GLU A 137 -1.30 21.26 -10.91
C GLU A 137 -1.15 21.83 -9.49
N VAL A 138 -2.21 22.46 -8.94
CA VAL A 138 -2.19 23.01 -7.57
C VAL A 138 -1.96 21.91 -6.53
N ILE A 139 -2.64 20.76 -6.67
CA ILE A 139 -2.50 19.64 -5.73
C ILE A 139 -1.14 18.97 -5.90
N TYR A 140 -0.73 18.72 -7.16
CA TYR A 140 0.55 18.10 -7.48
C TYR A 140 1.74 18.92 -7.00
N ARG A 141 1.66 20.26 -7.05
CA ARG A 141 2.73 21.14 -6.57
C ARG A 141 2.94 21.02 -5.06
N GLN A 142 1.85 20.90 -4.29
CA GLN A 142 1.94 20.68 -2.85
C GLN A 142 2.50 19.28 -2.54
N LEU A 143 2.04 18.25 -3.26
CA LEU A 143 2.60 16.90 -3.13
C LEU A 143 4.07 16.81 -3.50
N ALA A 144 4.51 17.45 -4.59
CA ALA A 144 5.91 17.51 -4.97
C ALA A 144 6.76 18.10 -3.85
N ASN A 145 6.31 19.22 -3.24
CA ASN A 145 6.97 19.80 -2.08
C ASN A 145 7.02 18.86 -0.86
N PHE A 146 5.99 18.05 -0.63
CA PHE A 146 6.00 17.05 0.44
C PHE A 146 6.96 15.91 0.13
N LEU A 147 6.94 15.37 -1.10
CA LEU A 147 7.85 14.30 -1.50
C LEU A 147 9.32 14.74 -1.42
N LEU A 148 9.64 15.97 -1.81
CA LEU A 148 11.00 16.51 -1.69
C LEU A 148 11.46 16.59 -0.22
N GLN A 149 10.57 16.98 0.70
CA GLN A 149 10.86 16.96 2.13
C GLN A 149 11.04 15.53 2.68
N LEU A 150 10.19 14.59 2.25
CA LEU A 150 10.30 13.18 2.65
C LEU A 150 11.55 12.52 2.06
N PHE A 151 11.97 12.90 0.85
CA PHE A 151 13.18 12.39 0.21
C PHE A 151 14.46 12.82 0.94
N ASN A 152 14.41 13.89 1.73
CA ASN A 152 15.53 14.29 2.58
C ASN A 152 15.63 13.48 3.90
N LEU A 153 14.68 12.59 4.18
CA LEU A 153 14.71 11.72 5.34
C LEU A 153 15.52 10.46 5.03
N ASP A 154 16.83 10.55 5.29
CA ASP A 154 17.78 9.48 5.04
C ASP A 154 17.86 8.44 6.17
N SER A 155 18.05 7.19 5.77
CA SER A 155 18.36 6.07 6.66
C SER A 155 19.40 5.14 6.03
N ASP A 156 20.16 4.45 6.86
CA ASP A 156 21.23 3.52 6.44
C ASP A 156 20.74 2.11 6.15
N ARG A 157 19.52 1.75 6.57
CA ARG A 157 18.97 0.40 6.41
C ARG A 157 17.50 0.41 6.03
N ILE A 158 17.10 -0.56 5.21
CA ILE A 158 15.71 -0.83 4.88
C ILE A 158 15.07 -1.62 6.03
N GLY A 159 13.90 -1.20 6.47
CA GLY A 159 13.20 -1.81 7.60
C GLY A 159 11.99 -1.01 8.07
N SER A 160 11.30 -1.54 9.07
CA SER A 160 10.26 -0.81 9.78
C SER A 160 10.84 0.39 10.53
N LEU A 161 9.98 1.39 10.78
CA LEU A 161 10.40 2.61 11.45
C LEU A 161 10.87 2.32 12.88
N PRO A 162 11.92 3.03 13.36
CA PRO A 162 12.43 2.82 14.71
C PRO A 162 11.36 3.25 15.72
N SER A 163 10.88 2.31 16.54
CA SER A 163 10.00 2.69 17.65
C SER A 163 10.77 3.57 18.64
N PRO A 164 10.17 4.67 19.15
CA PRO A 164 10.79 5.53 20.16
C PRO A 164 11.28 4.78 21.42
N GLN A 165 10.73 3.59 21.68
CA GLN A 165 11.04 2.76 22.84
C GLN A 165 12.15 1.71 22.56
N ILE A 166 12.48 1.46 21.28
CA ILE A 166 13.33 0.34 20.82
C ILE A 166 14.72 0.80 20.37
N GLU A 167 15.01 2.11 20.37
CA GLU A 167 16.36 2.63 20.06
C GLU A 167 17.49 1.96 20.86
N ALA A 168 17.18 1.32 22.00
CA ALA A 168 18.16 0.73 22.91
C ALA A 168 18.46 -0.78 22.75
N LYS A 169 17.83 -1.57 21.84
CA LYS A 169 17.93 -3.05 21.94
C LYS A 169 18.37 -3.85 20.69
N SER A 170 18.41 -3.30 19.48
CA SER A 170 18.89 -4.05 18.30
C SER A 170 19.52 -3.13 17.24
N PRO A 171 20.71 -3.46 16.70
CA PRO A 171 21.36 -2.69 15.64
C PRO A 171 20.73 -2.87 14.24
N THR A 172 19.84 -3.85 14.07
CA THR A 172 19.15 -4.12 12.79
C THR A 172 17.67 -3.76 12.92
N PRO A 173 17.12 -2.91 12.03
CA PRO A 173 15.69 -2.62 12.06
C PRO A 173 14.90 -3.89 11.69
N PRO A 174 13.69 -4.09 12.25
CA PRO A 174 12.81 -5.16 11.82
C PRO A 174 12.51 -5.07 10.32
N ARG A 175 12.09 -6.18 9.69
CA ARG A 175 11.60 -6.14 8.30
C ARG A 175 10.47 -5.09 8.15
N PRO A 176 10.33 -4.47 6.98
CA PRO A 176 9.21 -3.55 6.71
C PRO A 176 7.84 -4.20 6.89
N LEU A 177 6.89 -3.45 7.47
CA LEU A 177 5.46 -3.76 7.42
C LEU A 177 4.87 -3.14 6.15
N THR A 178 4.89 -3.89 5.04
CA THR A 178 4.40 -3.41 3.74
C THR A 178 2.91 -3.64 3.54
N PHE A 179 2.27 -2.77 2.75
CA PHE A 179 0.87 -2.94 2.36
C PHE A 179 0.66 -4.24 1.58
N LYS A 180 1.63 -4.61 0.73
CA LYS A 180 1.59 -5.85 -0.07
C LYS A 180 1.53 -7.10 0.79
N ALA A 181 2.48 -7.29 1.69
CA ALA A 181 2.54 -8.47 2.54
C ALA A 181 1.28 -8.59 3.41
N HIS A 182 0.82 -7.45 3.95
CA HIS A 182 -0.44 -7.40 4.68
C HIS A 182 -1.63 -7.79 3.79
N SER A 183 -1.73 -7.27 2.57
CA SER A 183 -2.82 -7.61 1.65
C SER A 183 -2.82 -9.10 1.30
N ILE A 184 -1.66 -9.70 1.05
CA ILE A 184 -1.54 -11.13 0.76
C ILE A 184 -2.01 -11.97 1.96
N LEU A 185 -1.63 -11.59 3.17
CA LEU A 185 -2.08 -12.26 4.38
C LEU A 185 -3.59 -12.09 4.58
N GLN A 186 -4.06 -10.85 4.59
CA GLN A 186 -5.44 -10.50 4.91
C GLN A 186 -6.43 -11.01 3.87
N ASN A 187 -6.10 -10.92 2.58
CA ASN A 187 -7.03 -11.25 1.52
C ASN A 187 -6.74 -12.64 0.91
N GLY A 188 -5.56 -13.21 1.14
CA GLY A 188 -5.12 -14.48 0.54
C GLY A 188 -4.92 -15.60 1.57
N GLY A 189 -4.75 -15.26 2.85
CA GLY A 189 -4.50 -16.21 3.93
C GLY A 189 -3.07 -16.73 4.01
N VAL A 190 -2.13 -16.09 3.31
CA VAL A 190 -0.73 -16.53 3.25
C VAL A 190 0.16 -15.51 3.95
N ASP A 191 0.83 -15.91 5.03
CA ASP A 191 1.84 -15.07 5.67
C ASP A 191 3.14 -15.07 4.84
N THR A 192 3.45 -13.93 4.23
CA THR A 192 4.65 -13.72 3.40
C THR A 192 5.63 -12.72 4.03
N PHE A 193 5.40 -12.34 5.29
CA PHE A 193 6.24 -11.39 5.98
C PHE A 193 7.63 -11.97 6.27
N GLY A 194 7.75 -13.26 6.55
CA GLY A 194 9.02 -13.87 6.93
C GLY A 194 9.55 -13.37 8.28
N ASP A 195 10.87 -13.51 8.50
CA ASP A 195 11.51 -13.24 9.80
C ASP A 195 11.45 -11.75 10.18
N ARG A 196 10.75 -11.47 11.30
CA ARG A 196 10.58 -10.12 11.85
C ARG A 196 11.90 -9.40 12.11
N ALA A 197 12.95 -10.13 12.50
CA ALA A 197 14.23 -9.55 12.91
C ALA A 197 15.14 -9.11 11.74
N LYS A 198 14.73 -9.33 10.49
CA LYS A 198 15.58 -9.12 9.31
C LYS A 198 15.18 -7.88 8.50
N GLY A 199 15.87 -6.77 8.73
CA GLY A 199 15.94 -5.66 7.77
C GLY A 199 16.90 -5.96 6.62
N PHE A 200 16.96 -5.08 5.62
CA PHE A 200 17.79 -5.27 4.41
C PHE A 200 18.88 -4.22 4.32
N ALA A 201 20.03 -4.60 3.76
CA ALA A 201 21.18 -3.72 3.58
C ALA A 201 21.28 -3.17 2.15
N THR A 202 20.61 -3.81 1.19
CA THR A 202 20.60 -3.36 -0.20
C THR A 202 19.21 -3.36 -0.82
N THR A 203 19.03 -2.55 -1.86
CA THR A 203 17.81 -2.53 -2.65
C THR A 203 17.55 -3.86 -3.35
N ALA A 204 18.60 -4.50 -3.88
CA ALA A 204 18.47 -5.80 -4.53
C ALA A 204 17.95 -6.89 -3.56
N GLU A 205 18.45 -6.93 -2.32
CA GLU A 205 17.96 -7.86 -1.29
C GLU A 205 16.47 -7.63 -1.00
N TYR A 206 16.07 -6.37 -0.81
CA TYR A 206 14.68 -6.02 -0.55
C TYR A 206 13.76 -6.36 -1.73
N PHE A 207 14.16 -6.08 -2.97
CA PHE A 207 13.37 -6.43 -4.15
C PHE A 207 13.21 -7.94 -4.32
N GLN A 208 14.27 -8.73 -4.07
CA GLN A 208 14.17 -10.19 -4.09
C GLN A 208 13.22 -10.71 -3.01
N TYR A 209 13.26 -10.11 -1.81
CA TYR A 209 12.32 -10.41 -0.73
C TYR A 209 10.87 -10.14 -1.15
N VAL A 210 10.58 -8.94 -1.66
CA VAL A 210 9.22 -8.54 -2.06
C VAL A 210 8.69 -9.34 -3.25
N ALA A 211 9.50 -9.62 -4.26
CA ALA A 211 9.12 -10.51 -5.37
C ALA A 211 8.96 -11.97 -4.90
N GLY A 212 9.60 -12.34 -3.79
CA GLY A 212 9.35 -13.60 -3.09
C GLY A 212 7.91 -13.75 -2.62
N GLN A 213 7.28 -12.66 -2.20
CA GLN A 213 5.93 -12.70 -1.66
C GLN A 213 4.90 -13.10 -2.73
N ASP A 214 5.06 -12.64 -3.98
CA ASP A 214 4.19 -13.08 -5.10
C ASP A 214 4.31 -14.58 -5.35
N TRP A 215 5.53 -15.12 -5.23
CA TRP A 215 5.80 -16.54 -5.38
C TRP A 215 5.15 -17.36 -4.26
N GLU A 216 5.34 -16.95 -3.01
CA GLU A 216 4.74 -17.63 -1.86
C GLU A 216 3.20 -17.58 -1.92
N GLN A 217 2.63 -16.44 -2.32
CA GLN A 217 1.19 -16.32 -2.57
C GLN A 217 0.73 -17.32 -3.64
N LEU A 218 1.40 -17.36 -4.80
CA LEU A 218 1.06 -18.27 -5.88
C LEU A 218 1.09 -19.73 -5.44
N VAL A 219 2.11 -20.12 -4.65
CA VAL A 219 2.31 -21.50 -4.20
C VAL A 219 1.31 -21.90 -3.12
N HIS A 220 1.01 -21.02 -2.17
CA HIS A 220 0.32 -21.38 -0.93
C HIS A 220 -1.15 -20.96 -0.86
N GLN A 221 -1.58 -19.95 -1.62
CA GLN A 221 -2.99 -19.58 -1.68
C GLN A 221 -3.74 -20.59 -2.59
N PRO A 222 -4.75 -21.33 -2.11
CA PRO A 222 -5.40 -22.39 -2.89
C PRO A 222 -5.99 -21.90 -4.22
N ASN A 223 -6.69 -20.77 -4.20
CA ASN A 223 -7.35 -20.16 -5.37
C ASN A 223 -6.48 -19.15 -6.14
N SER A 224 -5.14 -19.25 -6.06
CA SER A 224 -4.23 -18.31 -6.73
C SER A 224 -4.22 -18.38 -8.27
N THR A 225 -4.81 -19.44 -8.85
CA THR A 225 -4.77 -19.71 -10.29
C THR A 225 -6.11 -20.22 -10.80
N VAL A 226 -6.46 -19.92 -12.06
CA VAL A 226 -7.65 -20.44 -12.74
C VAL A 226 -7.27 -21.42 -13.86
N GLY A 227 -7.20 -22.70 -13.51
CA GLY A 227 -6.89 -23.78 -14.43
C GLY A 227 -5.40 -23.94 -14.76
N PRO A 228 -5.06 -24.97 -15.55
CA PRO A 228 -3.65 -25.37 -15.76
C PRO A 228 -2.87 -24.36 -16.60
N TYR A 229 -3.51 -23.65 -17.53
CA TYR A 229 -2.85 -22.65 -18.36
C TYR A 229 -2.40 -21.45 -17.52
N ASP A 230 -3.30 -20.89 -16.70
CA ASP A 230 -2.98 -19.75 -15.82
C ASP A 230 -1.88 -20.12 -14.82
N ALA A 231 -1.98 -21.31 -14.21
CA ALA A 231 -0.97 -21.79 -13.25
C ALA A 231 0.45 -21.85 -13.84
N LYS A 232 0.60 -22.40 -15.05
CA LYS A 232 1.91 -22.48 -15.72
C LYS A 232 2.44 -21.10 -16.08
N ASN A 233 1.59 -20.21 -16.59
CA ASN A 233 2.01 -18.86 -16.95
C ASN A 233 2.45 -18.06 -15.72
N LYS A 234 1.65 -18.04 -14.66
CA LYS A 234 2.00 -17.36 -13.39
C LYS A 234 3.32 -17.88 -12.82
N TYR A 235 3.53 -19.20 -12.85
CA TYR A 235 4.79 -19.81 -12.43
C TYR A 235 5.99 -19.25 -13.19
N LEU A 236 5.91 -19.22 -14.53
CA LEU A 236 7.01 -18.73 -15.37
C LEU A 236 7.23 -17.23 -15.17
N VAL A 237 6.19 -16.41 -15.25
CA VAL A 237 6.35 -14.95 -15.19
C VAL A 237 6.90 -14.48 -13.85
N PHE A 238 6.56 -15.12 -12.73
CA PHE A 238 7.09 -14.74 -11.41
C PHE A 238 8.56 -15.15 -11.25
N LYS A 239 8.99 -16.28 -11.85
CA LYS A 239 10.42 -16.62 -11.93
C LYS A 239 11.18 -15.64 -12.82
N VAL A 240 10.63 -15.28 -13.97
CA VAL A 240 11.21 -14.27 -14.86
C VAL A 240 11.32 -12.93 -14.14
N LEU A 241 10.25 -12.47 -13.48
CA LEU A 241 10.24 -11.22 -12.71
C LEU A 241 11.37 -11.19 -11.68
N LYS A 242 11.53 -12.26 -10.89
CA LYS A 242 12.64 -12.40 -9.94
C LYS A 242 14.02 -12.36 -10.59
N SER A 243 14.16 -12.97 -11.77
CA SER A 243 15.43 -13.02 -12.52
C SER A 243 15.83 -11.66 -13.12
N LEU A 244 14.87 -10.76 -13.33
CA LEU A 244 15.11 -9.41 -13.88
C LEU A 244 15.59 -8.42 -12.83
N ILE A 245 15.34 -8.67 -11.54
CA ILE A 245 15.65 -7.72 -10.45
C ILE A 245 17.11 -7.26 -10.47
N PRO A 246 18.13 -8.13 -10.58
CA PRO A 246 19.52 -7.68 -10.57
C PRO A 246 19.85 -6.70 -11.71
N ASP A 247 19.19 -6.83 -12.86
CA ASP A 247 19.43 -6.00 -14.05
C ASP A 247 18.70 -4.65 -13.97
N LEU A 248 17.63 -4.58 -13.17
CA LEU A 248 16.76 -3.42 -13.04
C LEU A 248 17.02 -2.61 -11.76
N VAL A 249 17.96 -3.03 -10.91
CA VAL A 249 18.42 -2.25 -9.77
C VAL A 249 19.40 -1.17 -10.22
N HIS A 250 19.10 0.09 -9.90
CA HIS A 250 20.02 1.19 -10.15
C HIS A 250 21.25 1.09 -9.25
N ALA A 251 22.42 0.82 -9.84
CA ALA A 251 23.66 0.58 -9.08
C ALA A 251 24.01 1.70 -8.08
N LYS A 252 23.88 2.98 -8.47
CA LYS A 252 24.06 4.14 -7.55
C LYS A 252 23.19 4.05 -6.29
N TYR A 253 21.98 3.49 -6.39
CA TYR A 253 20.98 3.46 -5.32
C TYR A 253 20.82 2.09 -4.65
N ASP A 254 21.69 1.11 -4.96
CA ASP A 254 21.61 -0.22 -4.32
C ASP A 254 22.00 -0.17 -2.84
N ARG A 255 23.04 0.60 -2.51
CA ARG A 255 23.58 0.80 -1.14
C ARG A 255 23.54 2.26 -0.69
N CYS A 256 22.71 3.07 -1.32
CA CYS A 256 22.56 4.49 -0.98
C CYS A 256 21.64 4.67 0.23
N LYS A 257 21.50 5.91 0.69
CA LYS A 257 20.53 6.27 1.74
C LYS A 257 19.11 5.89 1.32
N PHE A 258 18.47 5.12 2.17
CA PHE A 258 17.09 4.67 2.02
C PHE A 258 16.14 5.75 2.52
N LYS A 259 14.90 5.72 2.02
CA LYS A 259 13.93 6.81 2.17
C LYS A 259 12.70 6.33 2.92
N LEU A 260 12.01 7.27 3.58
CA LEU A 260 10.68 7.01 4.15
C LEU A 260 9.66 6.83 3.02
N ILE A 261 9.17 5.60 2.84
CA ILE A 261 8.13 5.24 1.88
C ILE A 261 6.85 4.96 2.66
N CYS A 262 5.72 5.42 2.14
CA CYS A 262 4.40 4.98 2.57
C CYS A 262 3.70 4.38 1.36
N ASP A 263 3.44 3.07 1.38
CA ASP A 263 2.85 2.38 0.22
C ASP A 263 1.49 3.00 -0.16
N ASP A 264 0.74 3.48 0.83
CA ASP A 264 -0.62 4.03 0.65
C ASP A 264 -0.67 5.56 0.55
N LEU A 265 0.47 6.26 0.44
CA LEU A 265 0.48 7.72 0.29
C LEU A 265 0.05 8.12 -1.13
N GLY A 266 -1.06 8.85 -1.23
CA GLY A 266 -1.59 9.40 -2.47
C GLY A 266 -2.58 10.56 -2.24
N LEU A 267 -3.38 10.89 -3.24
CA LEU A 267 -4.32 12.02 -3.19
C LEU A 267 -5.43 11.83 -2.15
N ALA A 268 -5.81 10.58 -1.87
CA ALA A 268 -6.84 10.27 -0.88
C ALA A 268 -6.43 10.57 0.57
N ASN A 269 -5.13 10.72 0.83
CA ASN A 269 -4.55 10.96 2.15
C ASN A 269 -4.47 12.45 2.49
N LEU A 270 -4.89 13.33 1.56
CA LEU A 270 -4.79 14.78 1.72
C LEU A 270 -6.11 15.37 2.22
N ILE A 271 -6.02 16.17 3.28
CA ILE A 271 -7.11 17.02 3.75
C ILE A 271 -6.87 18.42 3.19
N VAL A 272 -7.83 18.92 2.42
CA VAL A 272 -7.78 20.27 1.85
C VAL A 272 -8.69 21.22 2.61
N ARG A 273 -8.25 22.47 2.76
CA ARG A 273 -8.98 23.54 3.47
C ARG A 273 -10.35 23.81 2.85
N GLY A 274 -10.42 23.84 1.53
CA GLY A 274 -11.63 24.18 0.79
C GLY A 274 -11.52 23.85 -0.69
N ARG A 275 -12.62 24.07 -1.41
CA ARG A 275 -12.74 23.78 -2.85
C ARG A 275 -12.13 24.85 -3.77
N GLU A 276 -11.73 25.99 -3.21
CA GLU A 276 -11.30 27.15 -3.99
C GLU A 276 -9.77 27.22 -4.14
N ASP A 277 -9.01 26.83 -3.11
CA ASP A 277 -7.54 26.94 -3.08
C ASP A 277 -6.82 25.58 -3.04
N PHE A 278 -7.53 24.51 -2.70
CA PHE A 278 -6.99 23.15 -2.48
C PHE A 278 -5.76 23.12 -1.55
N THR A 279 -5.64 24.09 -0.64
CA THR A 279 -4.51 24.14 0.30
C THR A 279 -4.57 22.92 1.20
N VAL A 280 -3.53 22.09 1.18
CA VAL A 280 -3.43 20.91 2.04
C VAL A 280 -3.15 21.37 3.46
N VAL A 281 -4.02 20.96 4.37
CA VAL A 281 -3.96 21.27 5.81
C VAL A 281 -3.75 20.01 6.66
N GLY A 282 -3.67 18.84 6.03
CA GLY A 282 -3.43 17.56 6.70
C GLY A 282 -3.00 16.46 5.74
N VAL A 283 -2.04 15.64 6.16
CA VAL A 283 -1.64 14.38 5.54
C VAL A 283 -1.83 13.26 6.56
N VAL A 284 -2.61 12.24 6.20
CA VAL A 284 -3.04 11.16 7.11
C VAL A 284 -2.85 9.77 6.51
N ASP A 285 -3.21 8.73 7.26
CA ASP A 285 -3.16 7.33 6.81
C ASP A 285 -1.74 6.88 6.42
N LEU A 286 -0.79 7.11 7.33
CA LEU A 286 0.64 6.81 7.16
C LEU A 286 1.05 5.48 7.79
N GLU A 287 0.10 4.57 7.97
CA GLU A 287 0.27 3.29 8.67
C GLU A 287 1.09 2.26 7.90
N TRP A 288 1.18 2.38 6.57
CA TRP A 288 2.00 1.53 5.71
C TRP A 288 3.35 2.18 5.41
N SER A 289 3.90 2.89 6.40
CA SER A 289 5.18 3.57 6.30
C SER A 289 6.35 2.69 6.76
N TYR A 290 7.43 2.71 5.99
CA TYR A 290 8.68 2.01 6.29
C TYR A 290 9.85 2.73 5.62
N ILE A 291 11.08 2.34 5.97
CA ILE A 291 12.27 2.76 5.25
C ILE A 291 12.51 1.78 4.10
N GLY A 292 12.58 2.30 2.87
CA GLY A 292 12.76 1.50 1.65
C GLY A 292 13.67 2.15 0.60
N PRO A 293 13.84 1.48 -0.55
CA PRO A 293 14.75 1.94 -1.62
C PRO A 293 14.45 3.34 -2.14
N ALA A 294 15.49 4.17 -2.29
CA ALA A 294 15.35 5.50 -2.90
C ALA A 294 14.79 5.44 -4.33
N GLN A 295 15.19 4.43 -5.11
CA GLN A 295 14.66 4.26 -6.48
C GLN A 295 13.18 3.86 -6.52
N LEU A 296 12.67 3.21 -5.46
CA LEU A 296 11.26 2.90 -5.33
C LEU A 296 10.47 4.18 -4.97
N PHE A 297 11.00 4.98 -4.03
CA PHE A 297 10.42 6.28 -3.69
C PHE A 297 10.38 7.22 -4.90
N GLY A 298 11.49 7.33 -5.63
CA GLY A 298 11.62 8.17 -6.81
C GLY A 298 11.02 7.57 -8.08
N SER A 299 10.23 6.52 -7.99
CA SER A 299 9.54 5.92 -9.14
C SER A 299 8.32 6.74 -9.56
N ALA A 300 7.94 6.65 -10.83
CA ALA A 300 6.68 7.24 -11.29
C ALA A 300 5.49 6.78 -10.42
N PRO A 301 4.72 7.71 -9.83
CA PRO A 301 3.76 7.39 -8.79
C PRO A 301 2.51 6.70 -9.35
N TRP A 302 2.01 5.69 -8.63
CA TRP A 302 0.74 5.01 -8.96
C TRP A 302 -0.48 5.89 -8.70
N TRP A 303 -0.39 6.81 -7.73
CA TRP A 303 -1.53 7.57 -7.21
C TRP A 303 -1.95 8.78 -8.07
N LEU A 304 -1.31 9.03 -9.21
CA LEU A 304 -1.60 10.20 -10.07
C LEU A 304 -3.08 10.32 -10.44
N LEU A 305 -3.74 9.18 -10.67
CA LEU A 305 -5.18 9.11 -10.93
C LEU A 305 -5.99 8.58 -9.75
N GLN A 306 -5.38 8.51 -8.57
CA GLN A 306 -5.94 7.88 -7.37
C GLN A 306 -6.34 6.40 -7.57
N ASP A 307 -5.70 5.73 -8.54
CA ASP A 307 -6.00 4.36 -8.87
C ASP A 307 -4.73 3.59 -9.24
N ARG A 308 -4.48 2.47 -8.56
CA ARG A 308 -3.32 1.63 -8.86
C ARG A 308 -3.56 0.91 -10.18
N PRO A 309 -2.61 0.92 -11.12
CA PRO A 309 -2.81 0.35 -12.45
C PRO A 309 -2.72 -1.18 -12.47
N VAL A 310 -3.24 -1.86 -11.45
CA VAL A 310 -3.22 -3.34 -11.28
C VAL A 310 -4.61 -3.95 -11.34
N ASN A 311 -5.67 -3.13 -11.40
CA ASN A 311 -7.05 -3.60 -11.45
C ASN A 311 -7.58 -3.69 -12.89
N SER A 312 -8.73 -4.35 -13.06
CA SER A 312 -9.32 -4.65 -14.37
C SER A 312 -9.71 -3.44 -15.22
N THR A 313 -9.84 -2.24 -14.62
CA THR A 313 -10.04 -0.98 -15.37
C THR A 313 -8.85 -0.67 -16.27
N TRP A 314 -7.67 -1.21 -15.94
CA TRP A 314 -6.43 -1.04 -16.69
C TRP A 314 -6.15 -2.19 -17.67
N ASP A 315 -7.01 -3.21 -17.70
CA ASP A 315 -6.80 -4.34 -18.59
C ASP A 315 -6.85 -3.91 -20.06
N TYR A 316 -5.98 -4.54 -20.85
CA TYR A 316 -5.97 -4.36 -22.29
C TYR A 316 -7.24 -4.94 -22.92
N LYS A 317 -7.77 -4.23 -23.92
CA LYS A 317 -8.84 -4.74 -24.77
C LYS A 317 -8.24 -5.21 -26.09
N GLY A 318 -7.82 -6.49 -26.12
CA GLY A 318 -6.98 -7.01 -27.20
C GLY A 318 -5.59 -6.38 -27.14
N ASP A 319 -5.10 -5.82 -28.25
CA ASP A 319 -3.79 -5.13 -28.29
C ASP A 319 -3.87 -3.64 -27.92
N LYS A 320 -5.05 -3.12 -27.58
CA LYS A 320 -5.25 -1.70 -27.29
C LYS A 320 -5.11 -1.41 -25.79
N PRO A 321 -4.24 -0.45 -25.39
CA PRO A 321 -4.17 -0.03 -24.01
C PRO A 321 -5.49 0.63 -23.57
N PRO A 322 -5.80 0.63 -22.26
CA PRO A 322 -7.01 1.26 -21.75
C PRO A 322 -6.93 2.79 -21.91
N GLN A 323 -8.07 3.47 -22.06
CA GLN A 323 -8.10 4.94 -22.21
C GLN A 323 -7.49 5.67 -21.01
N ILE A 324 -7.62 5.10 -19.80
CA ILE A 324 -7.04 5.62 -18.57
C ILE A 324 -5.50 5.72 -18.63
N ALA A 325 -4.83 4.87 -19.42
CA ALA A 325 -3.38 4.90 -19.56
C ALA A 325 -2.89 6.21 -20.21
N ALA A 326 -3.57 6.70 -21.25
CA ALA A 326 -3.20 7.95 -21.90
C ALA A 326 -3.30 9.14 -20.93
N ARG A 327 -4.36 9.14 -20.11
CA ARG A 327 -4.55 10.13 -19.05
C ARG A 327 -3.47 10.03 -17.98
N TYR A 328 -3.09 8.82 -17.58
CA TYR A 328 -2.01 8.59 -16.62
C TYR A 328 -0.68 9.17 -17.12
N PHE A 329 -0.30 8.89 -18.37
CA PHE A 329 0.92 9.45 -18.95
C PHE A 329 0.88 10.97 -19.08
N LYS A 330 -0.29 11.56 -19.38
CA LYS A 330 -0.47 13.02 -19.35
C LYS A 330 -0.21 13.57 -17.95
N CYS A 331 -0.83 13.00 -16.92
CA CYS A 331 -0.64 13.41 -15.53
C CYS A 331 0.80 13.19 -15.05
N LEU A 332 1.45 12.11 -15.49
CA LEU A 332 2.86 11.84 -15.17
C LEU A 332 3.78 12.91 -15.76
N ALA A 333 3.56 13.30 -17.02
CA ALA A 333 4.33 14.37 -17.65
C ALA A 333 4.17 15.71 -16.92
N ILE A 334 2.93 16.07 -16.56
CA ILE A 334 2.64 17.27 -15.75
C ILE A 334 3.38 17.19 -14.41
N PHE A 335 3.25 16.06 -13.70
CA PHE A 335 3.86 15.88 -12.40
C PHE A 335 5.39 15.96 -12.42
N ILE A 336 6.04 15.35 -13.42
CA ILE A 336 7.50 15.44 -13.59
C ILE A 336 7.93 16.90 -13.79
N CYS A 337 7.21 17.67 -14.62
CA CYS A 337 7.53 19.09 -14.84
C CYS A 337 7.40 19.89 -13.54
N ILE A 338 6.30 19.70 -12.79
CA ILE A 338 6.08 20.34 -11.50
C ILE A 338 7.17 19.96 -10.50
N LEU A 339 7.52 18.68 -10.43
CA LEU A 339 8.53 18.18 -9.51
C LEU A 339 9.89 18.86 -9.79
N GLU A 340 10.29 18.97 -11.05
CA GLU A 340 11.51 19.70 -11.42
C GLU A 340 11.47 21.18 -11.05
N GLU A 341 10.32 21.84 -11.25
CA GLU A 341 10.14 23.25 -10.90
C GLU A 341 10.25 23.48 -9.39
N GLU A 342 9.66 22.61 -8.57
CA GLU A 342 9.72 22.72 -7.11
C GLU A 342 11.08 22.31 -6.56
N GLU A 343 11.69 21.27 -7.13
CA GLU A 343 13.03 20.81 -6.76
C GLU A 343 14.09 21.89 -7.05
N ALA A 344 13.98 22.59 -8.18
CA ALA A 344 14.87 23.70 -8.52
C ALA A 344 14.73 24.93 -7.59
N LYS A 345 13.61 25.06 -6.85
CA LYS A 345 13.40 26.13 -5.87
C LYS A 345 13.93 25.76 -4.49
N MET A 346 14.22 24.48 -4.23
CA MET A 346 14.58 23.97 -2.91
C MET A 346 16.09 23.95 -2.72
N PRO A 347 16.64 24.64 -1.68
CA PRO A 347 18.07 24.57 -1.39
C PRO A 347 18.52 23.13 -1.08
N GLY A 348 19.70 22.74 -1.57
CA GLY A 348 20.24 21.38 -1.37
C GLY A 348 19.73 20.32 -2.34
N HIS A 349 18.93 20.70 -3.33
CA HIS A 349 18.41 19.83 -4.40
C HIS A 349 18.97 20.19 -5.78
N GLU A 350 20.19 20.76 -5.83
CA GLU A 350 20.81 21.23 -7.07
C GLU A 350 21.01 20.12 -8.10
N GLU A 351 21.24 18.89 -7.63
CA GLU A 351 21.40 17.69 -8.48
C GLU A 351 20.08 17.11 -9.01
N ARG A 352 18.93 17.64 -8.55
CA ARG A 352 17.59 17.20 -8.94
C ARG A 352 17.39 15.68 -8.84
N GLU A 353 17.85 15.09 -7.74
CA GLU A 353 17.92 13.64 -7.61
C GLU A 353 16.56 12.95 -7.76
N LEU A 354 15.49 13.53 -7.20
CA LEU A 354 14.17 12.90 -7.17
C LEU A 354 13.50 12.93 -8.54
N SER A 355 13.52 14.08 -9.23
CA SER A 355 12.98 14.16 -10.60
C SER A 355 13.80 13.34 -11.60
N ASN A 356 15.12 13.29 -11.44
CA ASN A 356 15.99 12.45 -12.28
C ASN A 356 15.70 10.96 -12.09
N LEU A 357 15.51 10.48 -10.85
CA LEU A 357 15.06 9.12 -10.57
C LEU A 357 13.72 8.82 -11.23
N MET A 358 12.78 9.77 -11.19
CA MET A 358 11.45 9.57 -11.78
C MET A 358 11.50 9.44 -13.29
N LYS A 359 12.25 10.33 -13.96
CA LYS A 359 12.52 10.25 -15.41
C LYS A 359 13.23 8.95 -15.79
N TRP A 360 14.24 8.55 -15.01
CA TRP A 360 14.92 7.28 -15.21
C TRP A 360 13.96 6.09 -15.08
N SER A 361 13.08 6.09 -14.07
CA SER A 361 12.11 5.01 -13.85
C SER A 361 11.14 4.84 -15.02
N GLN A 362 10.74 5.96 -15.64
CA GLN A 362 9.89 5.97 -16.83
C GLN A 362 10.66 5.50 -18.07
N ALA A 363 11.86 6.04 -18.31
CA ALA A 363 12.64 5.73 -19.50
C ALA A 363 13.12 4.27 -19.56
N SER A 364 13.52 3.72 -18.41
CA SER A 364 13.97 2.33 -18.28
C SER A 364 12.82 1.32 -18.19
N GLY A 365 11.60 1.78 -17.90
CA GLY A 365 10.45 0.92 -17.65
C GLY A 365 10.43 0.29 -16.25
N VAL A 366 11.41 0.57 -15.37
CA VAL A 366 11.43 -0.02 -14.02
C VAL A 366 10.26 0.45 -13.15
N MET A 367 9.62 1.56 -13.50
CA MET A 367 8.41 1.99 -12.79
C MET A 367 7.32 0.90 -12.76
N TRP A 368 7.24 0.08 -13.81
CA TRP A 368 6.29 -1.03 -13.88
C TRP A 368 6.67 -2.16 -12.93
N LEU A 369 7.97 -2.47 -12.82
CA LEU A 369 8.47 -3.40 -11.80
C LEU A 369 8.14 -2.88 -10.40
N HIS A 370 8.40 -1.60 -10.12
CA HIS A 370 8.13 -0.98 -8.83
C HIS A 370 6.63 -1.02 -8.45
N ILE A 371 5.73 -0.83 -9.41
CA ILE A 371 4.28 -0.99 -9.22
C ILE A 371 3.93 -2.43 -8.83
N LEU A 372 4.51 -3.43 -9.52
CA LEU A 372 4.31 -4.85 -9.21
C LEU A 372 4.88 -5.22 -7.83
N LEU A 373 6.05 -4.68 -7.47
CA LEU A 373 6.66 -4.90 -6.17
C LEU A 373 5.84 -4.26 -5.03
N SER A 374 5.23 -3.10 -5.25
CA SER A 374 4.40 -2.42 -4.23
C SER A 374 2.93 -2.87 -4.19
N SER A 375 2.55 -3.85 -5.01
CA SER A 375 1.17 -4.36 -5.09
C SER A 375 1.14 -5.88 -4.87
N GLY A 376 0.19 -6.37 -4.09
CA GLY A 376 -0.12 -7.80 -3.96
C GLY A 376 -1.15 -8.24 -4.98
N PHE A 377 -1.36 -9.56 -5.13
CA PHE A 377 -2.26 -10.14 -6.14
C PHE A 377 -1.89 -9.60 -7.52
N ASN A 378 -0.74 -9.98 -8.06
CA ASN A 378 -0.39 -9.57 -9.41
C ASN A 378 -0.90 -10.60 -10.43
N ASP A 379 -1.50 -10.11 -11.52
CA ASP A 379 -1.88 -10.95 -12.66
C ASP A 379 -0.87 -10.81 -13.80
N HIS A 380 -0.54 -11.92 -14.46
CA HIS A 380 0.44 -11.96 -15.54
C HIS A 380 0.00 -11.17 -16.80
N ARG A 381 -1.29 -10.79 -16.88
CA ARG A 381 -1.90 -9.97 -17.94
C ARG A 381 -2.19 -8.54 -17.50
N SER A 382 -1.93 -8.21 -16.24
CA SER A 382 -2.15 -6.86 -15.73
C SER A 382 -1.38 -5.82 -16.55
N PHE A 383 -1.88 -4.60 -16.55
CA PHE A 383 -1.27 -3.48 -17.26
C PHE A 383 0.24 -3.32 -16.98
N PRO A 384 0.73 -3.36 -15.72
CA PRO A 384 2.15 -3.16 -15.42
C PRO A 384 3.00 -4.33 -15.90
N PHE A 385 2.49 -5.57 -15.83
CA PHE A 385 3.18 -6.73 -16.42
C PHE A 385 3.32 -6.59 -17.93
N THR A 386 2.25 -6.17 -18.61
CA THR A 386 2.26 -5.97 -20.06
C THR A 386 3.27 -4.88 -20.45
N GLN A 387 3.26 -3.76 -19.73
CA GLN A 387 4.22 -2.67 -19.94
C GLN A 387 5.66 -3.09 -19.66
N LEU A 388 5.92 -3.78 -18.53
CA LEU A 388 7.25 -4.29 -18.20
C LEU A 388 7.78 -5.23 -19.27
N ARG A 389 6.96 -6.18 -19.73
CA ARG A 389 7.33 -7.12 -20.80
C ARG A 389 7.62 -6.40 -22.13
N GLN A 390 6.87 -5.35 -22.46
CA GLN A 390 7.13 -4.52 -23.64
C GLN A 390 8.49 -3.81 -23.54
N HIS A 391 8.83 -3.27 -22.36
CA HIS A 391 10.12 -2.62 -22.12
C HIS A 391 11.31 -3.61 -22.16
N VAL A 392 11.17 -4.79 -21.54
CA VAL A 392 12.20 -5.84 -21.59
C VAL A 392 12.39 -6.38 -23.02
N GLY A 393 11.30 -6.41 -23.79
CA GLY A 393 11.28 -6.91 -25.16
C GLY A 393 10.99 -8.41 -25.24
N ALA A 394 10.23 -8.81 -26.25
CA ALA A 394 9.73 -10.17 -26.41
C ALA A 394 10.86 -11.23 -26.51
N THR A 395 11.97 -10.88 -27.16
CA THR A 395 13.11 -11.80 -27.33
C THR A 395 13.80 -12.11 -26.01
N GLU A 396 14.08 -11.09 -25.19
CA GLU A 396 14.74 -11.28 -23.90
C GLU A 396 13.79 -11.96 -22.90
N TRP A 397 12.51 -11.58 -22.92
CA TRP A 397 11.50 -12.24 -22.09
C TRP A 397 11.41 -13.75 -22.39
N ALA A 398 11.28 -14.11 -23.67
CA ALA A 398 11.23 -15.51 -24.09
C ALA A 398 12.54 -16.28 -23.79
N ARG A 399 13.69 -15.59 -23.81
CA ARG A 399 14.97 -16.19 -23.41
C ARG A 399 14.96 -16.57 -21.93
N ARG A 400 14.46 -15.69 -21.05
CA ARG A 400 14.34 -15.93 -19.61
C ARG A 400 13.29 -16.99 -19.29
N GLU A 401 12.15 -17.00 -19.98
CA GLU A 401 11.13 -18.04 -19.80
C GLU A 401 11.69 -19.44 -20.04
N LYS A 402 12.52 -19.62 -21.09
CA LYS A 402 13.17 -20.89 -21.40
C LYS A 402 14.12 -21.38 -20.30
N GLU A 403 14.73 -20.48 -19.51
CA GLU A 403 15.58 -20.87 -18.37
C GLU A 403 14.77 -21.59 -17.27
N PHE A 404 13.46 -21.35 -17.21
CA PHE A 404 12.57 -21.89 -16.20
C PHE A 404 11.55 -22.89 -16.77
N GLU A 405 11.59 -23.17 -18.06
CA GLU A 405 10.67 -24.07 -18.76
C GLU A 405 11.02 -25.54 -18.48
N ASN A 406 10.59 -26.02 -17.32
CA ASN A 406 10.65 -27.45 -16.98
C ASN A 406 9.24 -28.05 -17.07
N ALA A 407 8.96 -28.76 -18.17
CA ALA A 407 7.64 -29.34 -18.43
C ALA A 407 7.14 -30.20 -17.26
N LYS A 408 7.99 -31.03 -16.65
CA LYS A 408 7.58 -31.91 -15.55
C LYS A 408 7.19 -31.12 -14.30
N GLU A 409 7.95 -30.10 -13.95
CA GLU A 409 7.63 -29.22 -12.81
C GLU A 409 6.37 -28.39 -13.06
N LEU A 410 6.23 -27.86 -14.28
CA LEU A 410 5.07 -27.06 -14.68
C LEU A 410 3.78 -27.88 -14.67
N GLU A 411 3.79 -29.11 -15.21
CA GLU A 411 2.62 -30.00 -15.16
C GLU A 411 2.27 -30.40 -13.73
N ALA A 412 3.28 -30.73 -12.91
CA ALA A 412 3.06 -31.09 -11.51
C ALA A 412 2.47 -29.91 -10.71
N PHE A 413 3.02 -28.71 -10.92
CA PHE A 413 2.53 -27.48 -10.29
C PHE A 413 1.08 -27.19 -10.71
N ALA A 414 0.80 -27.22 -12.01
CA ALA A 414 -0.54 -26.95 -12.54
C ALA A 414 -1.57 -27.96 -12.04
N SER A 415 -1.24 -29.26 -12.05
CA SER A 415 -2.14 -30.32 -11.55
C SER A 415 -2.44 -30.15 -10.06
N ARG A 416 -1.42 -29.81 -9.26
CA ARG A 416 -1.60 -29.51 -7.84
C ARG A 416 -2.53 -28.30 -7.65
N LYS A 417 -2.29 -27.21 -8.38
CA LYS A 417 -3.08 -25.98 -8.27
C LYS A 417 -4.55 -26.18 -8.64
N VAL A 418 -4.84 -26.97 -9.68
CA VAL A 418 -6.22 -27.34 -10.05
C VAL A 418 -6.88 -28.11 -8.90
N SER A 419 -6.21 -29.12 -8.34
CA SER A 419 -6.77 -29.88 -7.21
C SER A 419 -6.98 -29.05 -5.95
N GLU A 420 -6.12 -28.05 -5.69
CA GLU A 420 -6.29 -27.11 -4.58
C GLU A 420 -7.48 -26.17 -4.79
N LEU A 421 -7.70 -25.70 -6.03
CA LEU A 421 -8.86 -24.89 -6.37
C LEU A 421 -10.16 -25.69 -6.23
N ASP A 422 -10.21 -26.92 -6.74
CA ASP A 422 -11.41 -27.78 -6.62
C ASP A 422 -11.83 -27.97 -5.15
N LYS A 423 -10.85 -28.25 -4.28
CA LYS A 423 -11.09 -28.39 -2.82
C LYS A 423 -11.54 -27.07 -2.18
N TYR A 424 -11.00 -25.96 -2.65
CA TYR A 424 -11.37 -24.64 -2.18
C TYR A 424 -12.82 -24.30 -2.56
N ASP A 425 -13.21 -24.57 -3.81
CA ASP A 425 -14.57 -24.32 -4.30
C ASP A 425 -15.59 -25.20 -3.56
N GLU A 426 -15.29 -26.48 -3.33
CA GLU A 426 -16.12 -27.36 -2.49
C GLU A 426 -16.29 -26.83 -1.05
N ALA A 427 -15.23 -26.26 -0.48
CA ALA A 427 -15.28 -25.70 0.87
C ALA A 427 -16.09 -24.40 0.91
N LEU A 428 -15.97 -23.56 -0.14
CA LEU A 428 -16.72 -22.32 -0.30
C LEU A 428 -18.22 -22.59 -0.42
N GLU A 429 -18.61 -23.52 -1.30
CA GLU A 429 -20.01 -23.92 -1.47
C GLU A 429 -20.63 -24.40 -0.15
N LYS A 430 -19.95 -25.30 0.57
CA LYS A 430 -20.40 -25.77 1.90
C LYS A 430 -20.55 -24.64 2.91
N MET A 431 -19.66 -23.64 2.87
CA MET A 431 -19.71 -22.52 3.81
C MET A 431 -20.87 -21.56 3.49
N GLU A 432 -21.12 -21.31 2.20
CA GLU A 432 -22.26 -20.50 1.74
C GLU A 432 -23.60 -21.17 2.05
N GLU A 433 -23.73 -22.48 1.84
CA GLU A 433 -24.91 -23.26 2.23
C GLU A 433 -25.21 -23.15 3.73
N ASN A 434 -24.18 -23.33 4.57
CA ASN A 434 -24.30 -23.17 6.02
C ASN A 434 -24.71 -21.75 6.43
N LYS A 435 -24.19 -20.71 5.74
CA LYS A 435 -24.59 -19.31 5.99
C LYS A 435 -26.05 -19.08 5.62
N ALA A 436 -26.54 -19.67 4.53
CA ALA A 436 -27.94 -19.57 4.11
C ALA A 436 -28.88 -20.26 5.11
N LEU A 437 -28.51 -21.43 5.62
CA LEU A 437 -29.28 -22.18 6.63
C LEU A 437 -29.42 -21.41 7.96
N ASN A 438 -28.37 -20.72 8.41
CA ASN A 438 -28.37 -19.95 9.66
C ASN A 438 -29.05 -18.57 9.56
N ARG A 439 -29.53 -18.16 8.38
CA ARG A 439 -30.29 -16.91 8.16
C ARG A 439 -31.80 -17.10 8.21
N HIS A 440 -32.29 -18.33 8.29
CA HIS A 440 -33.68 -18.72 8.52
C HIS A 440 -33.89 -19.12 9.97
#